data_AF-A0A627B7X2-F1
#
_entry.id   AF-A0A627B7X2-F1
#
_cell.length_a   1.000
_cell.length_b   1.000
_cell.length_c   1.000
_cell.angle_alpha   90.00
_cell.angle_beta   90.00
_cell.angle_gamma   90.00
#
_symmetry.space_group_name_H-M   'P 1'
#
loop_
_entity.id
_entity.type
_entity.pdbx_description
1 polymer ?
#
loop_
_entity_poly.entity_id
_entity_poly.type
_entity_poly.pdbx_seq_one_letter_code
_entity_poly.pdbx_strand_id
1 'polypeptide(L)'
;MNNSFGIPAHLFSVCQANDTWSMTPATYASQFIKEMEKRYGSRDRSWTYVGFEFREGSPHIWFPGSHDSPPRKHIAISLSTETFSDRQRTVYQLAHECVHMLAPVVGGGAPVIEEGLATAFSEDMIEYWCGNTNKQAYTSTQKYIDAAARVRELLALEPDAIPRLRAVEPAFNQMTADTFTRAGLNVPPALVDALLASFPKD
;
A
#
# COMPACT_ATOMS: atom_id res chain seq x y z
N MET A 1 23.84 -4.63 7.71
CA MET A 1 25.01 -4.05 8.41
C MET A 1 24.51 -2.92 9.27
N ASN A 2 24.87 -2.92 10.55
CA ASN A 2 24.52 -1.84 11.47
C ASN A 2 25.57 -0.74 11.39
N ASN A 3 25.16 0.50 11.60
CA ASN A 3 26.09 1.62 11.75
C ASN A 3 26.79 1.58 13.13
N SER A 4 27.64 2.55 13.42
CA SER A 4 28.34 2.69 14.71
C SER A 4 27.42 2.84 15.92
N PHE A 5 26.11 3.06 15.70
CA PHE A 5 25.08 3.18 16.74
C PHE A 5 24.25 1.89 16.90
N GLY A 6 24.60 0.81 16.19
CA GLY A 6 23.84 -0.44 16.23
C GLY A 6 22.51 -0.39 15.48
N ILE A 7 22.24 0.68 14.72
CA ILE A 7 21.00 0.86 13.97
C ILE A 7 21.19 0.30 12.54
N PRO A 8 20.25 -0.51 12.03
CA PRO A 8 20.27 -0.99 10.65
C PRO A 8 20.38 0.17 9.65
N ALA A 9 21.22 0.00 8.62
CA ALA A 9 21.54 1.09 7.68
C ALA A 9 20.32 1.68 6.95
N HIS A 10 19.29 0.88 6.65
CA HIS A 10 18.06 1.35 6.01
C HIS A 10 17.11 2.08 6.97
N LEU A 11 17.44 2.16 8.26
CA LEU A 11 16.70 2.89 9.28
C LEU A 11 17.44 4.16 9.75
N PHE A 12 18.63 4.41 9.22
CA PHE A 12 19.46 5.53 9.65
C PHE A 12 19.89 6.39 8.47
N SER A 13 19.63 7.69 8.57
CA SER A 13 20.02 8.65 7.56
C SER A 13 21.53 8.93 7.62
N VAL A 14 22.21 8.78 6.50
CA VAL A 14 23.64 9.08 6.35
C VAL A 14 23.86 9.84 5.06
N CYS A 15 24.67 10.89 5.12
CA CYS A 15 25.14 11.60 3.94
C CYS A 15 26.14 10.71 3.19
N GLN A 16 25.91 10.53 1.89
CA GLN A 16 26.71 9.73 0.99
C GLN A 16 27.75 10.61 0.28
N ALA A 17 28.79 9.99 -0.28
CA ALA A 17 29.91 10.69 -0.92
C ALA A 17 29.55 11.57 -2.13
N ASN A 18 28.33 11.41 -2.66
CA ASN A 18 27.77 12.18 -3.78
C ASN A 18 26.79 13.28 -3.29
N ASP A 19 26.87 13.68 -2.02
CA ASP A 19 25.96 14.64 -1.37
C ASP A 19 24.47 14.23 -1.37
N THR A 20 24.18 12.93 -1.52
CA THR A 20 22.82 12.40 -1.34
C THR A 20 22.65 11.76 0.03
N TRP A 21 21.41 11.64 0.50
CA TRP A 21 21.10 10.99 1.78
C TRP A 21 20.63 9.55 1.54
N SER A 22 20.99 8.62 2.43
CA SER A 22 20.46 7.27 2.42
C SER A 22 18.93 7.26 2.55
N MET A 23 18.30 6.26 1.94
CA MET A 23 16.86 6.05 2.09
C MET A 23 16.55 5.45 3.46
N THR A 24 15.54 6.00 4.12
CA THR A 24 14.95 5.53 5.37
C THR A 24 13.47 5.24 5.14
N PRO A 25 12.73 4.60 6.07
CA PRO A 25 11.31 4.36 5.86
C PRO A 25 10.54 5.68 5.67
N ALA A 26 10.95 6.78 6.32
CA ALA A 26 10.33 8.08 6.11
C ALA A 26 10.49 8.60 4.67
N THR A 27 11.68 8.45 4.08
CA THR A 27 11.90 8.89 2.69
C THR A 27 11.27 7.93 1.68
N TYR A 28 11.24 6.62 1.98
CA TYR A 28 10.49 5.65 1.19
C TYR A 28 8.99 5.97 1.19
N ALA A 29 8.38 6.23 2.35
CA ALA A 29 6.98 6.60 2.46
C ALA A 29 6.66 7.83 1.60
N SER A 30 7.52 8.86 1.63
CA SER A 30 7.37 10.04 0.77
C SER A 30 7.36 9.69 -0.72
N GLN A 31 8.28 8.82 -1.17
CA GLN A 31 8.32 8.39 -2.58
C GLN A 31 7.12 7.50 -2.93
N PHE A 32 6.71 6.59 -2.05
CA PHE A 32 5.59 5.69 -2.28
C PHE A 32 4.28 6.45 -2.34
N ILE A 33 4.05 7.41 -1.44
CA ILE A 33 2.87 8.28 -1.47
C ILE A 33 2.82 9.04 -2.80
N LYS A 34 3.94 9.62 -3.24
CA LYS A 34 4.02 10.32 -4.53
C LYS A 34 3.69 9.41 -5.71
N GLU A 35 4.31 8.24 -5.79
CA GLU A 35 4.09 7.30 -6.91
C GLU A 35 2.68 6.70 -6.88
N MET A 36 2.16 6.38 -5.70
CA MET A 36 0.78 5.92 -5.51
C MET A 36 -0.23 6.99 -5.94
N GLU A 37 -0.09 8.25 -5.50
CA GLU A 37 -1.00 9.33 -5.91
C GLU A 37 -0.94 9.58 -7.42
N LYS A 38 0.25 9.47 -8.02
CA LYS A 38 0.44 9.57 -9.47
C LYS A 38 -0.25 8.45 -10.23
N ARG A 39 -0.17 7.20 -9.76
CA ARG A 39 -0.74 6.03 -10.46
C ARG A 39 -2.25 5.91 -10.23
N TYR A 40 -2.73 6.22 -9.03
CA TYR A 40 -4.06 5.82 -8.58
C TYR A 40 -4.97 6.99 -8.24
N GLY A 41 -4.47 8.22 -8.30
CA GLY A 41 -5.21 9.43 -7.90
C GLY A 41 -4.94 9.82 -6.45
N SER A 42 -5.33 11.05 -6.09
CA SER A 42 -5.02 11.66 -4.77
C SER A 42 -5.52 10.80 -3.61
N ARG A 43 -4.77 10.78 -2.52
CA ARG A 43 -5.21 10.15 -1.26
C ARG A 43 -6.27 11.01 -0.57
N ASP A 44 -6.98 10.45 0.40
CA ASP A 44 -7.80 11.26 1.30
C ASP A 44 -6.89 12.16 2.17
N ARG A 45 -6.86 13.45 1.82
CA ARG A 45 -6.06 14.47 2.51
C ARG A 45 -6.71 15.00 3.78
N SER A 46 -7.93 14.56 4.12
CA SER A 46 -8.53 14.83 5.42
C SER A 46 -7.83 14.07 6.55
N TRP A 47 -7.07 13.03 6.22
CA TRP A 47 -6.19 12.30 7.15
C TRP A 47 -4.75 12.83 7.12
N THR A 48 -4.21 13.07 8.31
CA THR A 48 -2.80 13.43 8.53
C THR A 48 -1.98 12.17 8.75
N TYR A 49 -1.04 11.89 7.84
CA TYR A 49 -0.03 10.86 8.05
C TYR A 49 0.96 11.32 9.12
N VAL A 50 1.11 10.54 10.19
CA VAL A 50 1.96 10.91 11.34
C VAL A 50 3.28 10.13 11.40
N GLY A 51 3.50 9.17 10.50
CA GLY A 51 4.74 8.40 10.41
C GLY A 51 4.51 6.89 10.49
N PHE A 52 5.57 6.19 10.86
CA PHE A 52 5.56 4.73 11.00
C PHE A 52 6.12 4.31 12.36
N GLU A 53 5.77 3.11 12.78
CA GLU A 53 6.30 2.44 13.95
C GLU A 53 6.57 0.95 13.66
N PHE A 54 7.30 0.30 14.57
CA PHE A 54 7.48 -1.15 14.55
C PHE A 54 6.60 -1.77 15.62
N ARG A 55 5.95 -2.88 15.28
CA ARG A 55 5.20 -3.68 16.27
C ARG A 55 5.34 -5.17 16.02
N GLU A 56 4.91 -5.95 17.00
CA GLU A 56 4.72 -7.39 16.84
C GLU A 56 3.49 -7.70 15.98
N GLY A 57 3.62 -8.71 15.11
CA GLY A 57 2.55 -9.16 14.22
C GLY A 57 2.60 -8.53 12.82
N SER A 58 1.47 -8.61 12.11
CA SER A 58 1.34 -8.17 10.72
C SER A 58 1.34 -6.64 10.57
N PRO A 59 1.84 -6.13 9.43
CA PRO A 59 1.71 -4.71 9.11
C PRO A 59 0.24 -4.30 9.00
N HIS A 60 -0.04 -3.04 9.32
CA HIS A 60 -1.35 -2.41 9.11
C HIS A 60 -1.26 -0.89 9.28
N ILE A 61 -2.18 -0.16 8.67
CA ILE A 61 -2.51 1.21 9.09
C ILE A 61 -3.34 1.22 10.37
N TRP A 62 -3.11 2.19 11.24
CA TRP A 62 -3.95 2.43 12.42
C TRP A 62 -4.20 3.92 12.62
N PHE A 63 -5.13 4.23 13.53
CA PHE A 63 -5.72 5.57 13.68
C PHE A 63 -5.47 6.14 15.09
N PRO A 64 -4.31 6.77 15.33
CA PRO A 64 -4.00 7.38 16.62
C PRO A 64 -5.03 8.43 17.04
N GLY A 65 -5.63 8.26 18.21
CA GLY A 65 -6.64 9.19 18.72
C GLY A 65 -8.03 9.01 18.10
N SER A 66 -8.31 7.86 17.47
CA SER A 66 -9.66 7.51 17.01
C SER A 66 -10.69 7.43 18.14
N HIS A 67 -10.23 7.23 19.39
CA HIS A 67 -11.06 7.22 20.60
C HIS A 67 -11.12 8.58 21.32
N ASP A 68 -10.48 9.62 20.77
CA ASP A 68 -10.52 10.96 21.37
C ASP A 68 -11.89 11.64 21.16
N SER A 69 -12.13 12.73 21.87
CA SER A 69 -13.34 13.55 21.74
C SER A 69 -12.97 15.02 21.44
N PRO A 70 -13.08 15.48 20.17
CA PRO A 70 -13.47 14.72 18.98
C PRO A 70 -12.36 13.76 18.47
N PRO A 71 -12.71 12.71 17.70
CA PRO A 71 -11.72 11.81 17.12
C PRO A 71 -10.73 12.55 16.22
N ARG A 72 -9.44 12.26 16.38
CA ARG A 72 -8.40 12.79 15.49
C ARG A 72 -8.36 12.02 14.18
N LYS A 73 -8.16 12.76 13.07
CA LYS A 73 -7.92 12.19 11.74
C LYS A 73 -6.43 11.95 11.49
N HIS A 74 -5.80 11.16 12.35
CA HIS A 74 -4.41 10.75 12.17
C HIS A 74 -4.35 9.32 11.66
N ILE A 75 -3.37 9.05 10.81
CA ILE A 75 -3.06 7.71 10.30
C ILE A 75 -1.57 7.44 10.47
N ALA A 76 -1.25 6.28 11.04
CA ALA A 76 0.11 5.79 11.22
C ALA A 76 0.24 4.41 10.56
N ILE A 77 1.46 4.07 10.12
CA ILE A 77 1.77 2.75 9.56
C ILE A 77 2.53 1.93 10.60
N SER A 78 2.03 0.74 10.92
CA SER A 78 2.76 -0.25 11.69
C SER A 78 3.44 -1.24 10.76
N LEU A 79 4.75 -1.43 10.95
CA LEU A 79 5.55 -2.44 10.25
C LEU A 79 5.88 -3.62 11.19
N SER A 80 6.03 -4.82 10.63
CA SER A 80 6.44 -5.99 11.43
C SER A 80 7.89 -5.87 11.90
N THR A 81 8.23 -6.57 12.98
CA THR A 81 9.60 -6.59 13.53
C THR A 81 10.67 -7.05 12.55
N GLU A 82 10.31 -7.90 11.58
CA GLU A 82 11.23 -8.41 10.56
C GLU A 82 11.77 -7.29 9.66
N THR A 83 10.98 -6.24 9.45
CA THR A 83 11.39 -5.04 8.69
C THR A 83 12.52 -4.27 9.37
N PHE A 84 12.75 -4.51 10.67
CA PHE A 84 13.86 -3.90 11.38
C PHE A 84 15.19 -4.35 10.78
N SER A 85 15.33 -5.63 10.44
CA SER A 85 16.56 -6.20 9.87
C SER A 85 16.54 -6.36 8.34
N ASP A 86 15.36 -6.36 7.71
CA ASP A 86 15.20 -6.62 6.28
C ASP A 86 14.67 -5.39 5.53
N ARG A 87 15.57 -4.71 4.83
CA ARG A 87 15.26 -3.54 3.98
C ARG A 87 14.21 -3.84 2.91
N GLN A 88 14.25 -5.02 2.29
CA GLN A 88 13.30 -5.36 1.22
C GLN A 88 11.91 -5.56 1.81
N ARG A 89 11.83 -6.20 2.98
CA ARG A 89 10.57 -6.32 3.73
C ARG A 89 10.06 -4.96 4.20
N THR A 90 10.93 -4.02 4.58
CA THR A 90 10.54 -2.61 4.83
C THR A 90 9.89 -1.99 3.60
N VAL A 91 10.54 -2.09 2.43
CA VAL A 91 10.02 -1.52 1.17
C VAL A 91 8.67 -2.13 0.83
N TYR A 92 8.54 -3.45 0.94
CA TYR A 92 7.31 -4.19 0.67
C TYR A 92 6.16 -3.75 1.57
N GLN A 93 6.31 -3.91 2.89
CA GLN A 93 5.22 -3.64 3.83
C GLN A 93 4.84 -2.16 3.83
N LEU A 94 5.83 -1.26 3.77
CA LEU A 94 5.54 0.17 3.75
C LEU A 94 4.80 0.59 2.48
N ALA A 95 5.17 0.04 1.32
CA ALA A 95 4.46 0.30 0.06
C ALA A 95 3.01 -0.22 0.13
N HIS A 96 2.79 -1.39 0.73
CA HIS A 96 1.45 -1.99 0.92
C HIS A 96 0.57 -1.05 1.72
N GLU A 97 1.04 -0.65 2.90
CA GLU A 97 0.28 0.19 3.82
C GLU A 97 0.08 1.61 3.29
N CYS A 98 0.95 2.12 2.42
CA CYS A 98 0.71 3.37 1.73
C CYS A 98 -0.57 3.32 0.87
N VAL A 99 -0.87 2.19 0.20
CA VAL A 99 -2.07 2.09 -0.65
C VAL A 99 -3.36 2.22 0.17
N HIS A 100 -3.40 1.68 1.39
CA HIS A 100 -4.55 1.86 2.30
C HIS A 100 -4.78 3.32 2.73
N MET A 101 -3.81 4.21 2.51
CA MET A 101 -3.99 5.64 2.74
C MET A 101 -4.82 6.33 1.64
N LEU A 102 -5.06 5.67 0.50
CA LEU A 102 -5.85 6.23 -0.60
C LEU A 102 -7.27 6.59 -0.17
N ALA A 103 -7.92 5.71 0.59
CA ALA A 103 -9.24 5.90 1.16
C ALA A 103 -9.34 5.12 2.49
N PRO A 104 -8.83 5.68 3.60
CA PRO A 104 -8.72 4.95 4.86
C PRO A 104 -10.08 4.52 5.40
N VAL A 105 -10.18 3.24 5.79
CA VAL A 105 -11.40 2.68 6.40
C VAL A 105 -11.15 2.37 7.87
N VAL A 106 -11.84 3.09 8.76
CA VAL A 106 -11.83 2.80 10.19
C VAL A 106 -12.67 1.55 10.46
N GLY A 107 -12.09 0.53 11.09
CA GLY A 107 -12.78 -0.74 11.41
C GLY A 107 -12.51 -1.89 10.43
N GLY A 108 -11.74 -1.64 9.36
CA GLY A 108 -11.29 -2.66 8.42
C GLY A 108 -12.35 -3.13 7.41
N GLY A 109 -12.00 -4.18 6.66
CA GLY A 109 -12.86 -4.75 5.61
C GLY A 109 -12.53 -4.25 4.20
N ALA A 110 -11.28 -4.45 3.78
CA ALA A 110 -10.87 -4.15 2.41
C ALA A 110 -11.49 -5.15 1.41
N PRO A 111 -11.93 -4.70 0.23
CA PRO A 111 -12.27 -5.58 -0.87
C PRO A 111 -11.00 -6.14 -1.54
N VAL A 112 -11.15 -7.20 -2.33
CA VAL A 112 -10.06 -7.83 -3.09
C VAL A 112 -9.29 -6.83 -3.96
N ILE A 113 -9.96 -5.85 -4.57
CA ILE A 113 -9.30 -4.82 -5.38
C ILE A 113 -8.31 -3.98 -4.59
N GLU A 114 -8.60 -3.65 -3.33
CA GLU A 114 -7.74 -2.81 -2.50
C GLU A 114 -6.48 -3.59 -2.08
N GLU A 115 -6.65 -4.79 -1.52
CA GLU A 115 -5.54 -5.65 -1.10
C GLU A 115 -4.71 -6.11 -2.30
N GLY A 116 -5.35 -6.39 -3.43
CA GLY A 116 -4.67 -6.73 -4.68
C GLY A 116 -3.83 -5.57 -5.22
N LEU A 117 -4.34 -4.35 -5.13
CA LEU A 117 -3.63 -3.14 -5.54
C LEU A 117 -2.42 -2.87 -4.62
N ALA A 118 -2.63 -2.99 -3.31
CA ALA A 118 -1.58 -2.86 -2.30
C ALA A 118 -0.45 -3.89 -2.51
N THR A 119 -0.81 -5.14 -2.76
CA THR A 119 0.14 -6.22 -3.03
C THR A 119 0.91 -5.99 -4.33
N ALA A 120 0.21 -5.68 -5.43
CA ALA A 120 0.84 -5.45 -6.73
C ALA A 120 1.78 -4.23 -6.68
N PHE A 121 1.39 -3.16 -6.01
CA PHE A 121 2.22 -1.97 -5.82
C PHE A 121 3.47 -2.28 -4.99
N SER A 122 3.34 -3.08 -3.92
CA SER A 122 4.46 -3.48 -3.07
C SER A 122 5.51 -4.30 -3.82
N GLU A 123 5.06 -5.25 -4.63
CA GLU A 123 5.93 -6.03 -5.50
C GLU A 123 6.69 -5.12 -6.48
N ASP A 124 6.00 -4.19 -7.15
CA ASP A 124 6.63 -3.23 -8.06
C ASP A 124 7.65 -2.33 -7.34
N MET A 125 7.38 -1.93 -6.10
CA MET A 125 8.31 -1.12 -5.30
C MET A 125 9.55 -1.91 -4.87
N ILE A 126 9.41 -3.21 -4.55
CA ILE A 126 10.58 -4.08 -4.33
C ILE A 126 11.46 -4.11 -5.59
N GLU A 127 10.86 -4.39 -6.75
CA GLU A 127 11.62 -4.53 -7.99
C GLU A 127 12.37 -3.24 -8.31
N TYR A 128 11.68 -2.10 -8.24
CA TYR A 128 12.26 -0.80 -8.56
C TYR A 128 13.32 -0.35 -7.55
N TRP A 129 13.04 -0.40 -6.25
CA TRP A 129 13.93 0.16 -5.23
C TRP A 129 15.01 -0.80 -4.75
N CYS A 130 14.78 -2.11 -4.86
CA CYS A 130 15.71 -3.13 -4.38
C CYS A 130 16.39 -3.90 -5.52
N GLY A 131 15.97 -3.70 -6.78
CA GLY A 131 16.52 -4.45 -7.92
C GLY A 131 16.21 -5.94 -7.88
N ASN A 132 15.18 -6.34 -7.11
CA ASN A 132 14.82 -7.74 -6.94
C ASN A 132 13.69 -8.11 -7.91
N THR A 133 14.06 -8.80 -8.98
CA THR A 133 13.13 -9.29 -10.02
C THR A 133 12.27 -10.46 -9.55
N ASN A 134 12.67 -11.16 -8.47
CA ASN A 134 11.86 -12.19 -7.81
C ASN A 134 10.95 -11.57 -6.73
N LYS A 135 10.29 -10.46 -7.07
CA LYS A 135 9.45 -9.66 -6.17
C LYS A 135 8.30 -10.45 -5.52
N GLN A 136 7.74 -11.41 -6.25
CA GLN A 136 6.64 -12.26 -5.79
C GLN A 136 7.04 -13.21 -4.65
N ALA A 137 8.35 -13.45 -4.43
CA ALA A 137 8.80 -14.25 -3.30
C ALA A 137 8.49 -13.62 -1.93
N TYR A 138 8.15 -12.33 -1.89
CA TYR A 138 7.70 -11.63 -0.68
C TYR A 138 6.20 -11.76 -0.43
N THR A 139 5.42 -12.22 -1.41
CA THR A 139 3.99 -12.48 -1.30
C THR A 139 3.76 -13.98 -1.13
N SER A 140 3.81 -14.48 0.10
CA SER A 140 3.75 -15.93 0.37
C SER A 140 2.34 -16.49 0.56
N THR A 141 1.36 -15.64 0.84
CA THR A 141 0.02 -16.07 1.22
C THR A 141 -0.92 -16.04 0.02
N GLN A 142 -1.57 -17.17 -0.30
CA GLN A 142 -2.31 -17.38 -1.55
C GLN A 142 -3.38 -16.31 -1.82
N LYS A 143 -4.14 -15.88 -0.80
CA LYS A 143 -5.18 -14.84 -0.98
C LYS A 143 -4.63 -13.51 -1.52
N TYR A 144 -3.40 -13.14 -1.14
CA TYR A 144 -2.74 -11.93 -1.64
C TYR A 144 -2.21 -12.13 -3.07
N ILE A 145 -1.67 -13.32 -3.36
CA ILE A 145 -1.23 -13.71 -4.72
C ILE A 145 -2.41 -13.61 -5.70
N ASP A 146 -3.55 -14.19 -5.32
CA ASP A 146 -4.77 -14.19 -6.14
C ASP A 146 -5.33 -12.77 -6.33
N ALA A 147 -5.37 -11.96 -5.27
CA ALA A 147 -5.83 -10.58 -5.35
C ALA A 147 -4.94 -9.73 -6.27
N ALA A 148 -3.61 -9.86 -6.14
CA ALA A 148 -2.66 -9.17 -7.01
C ALA A 148 -2.81 -9.61 -8.48
N ALA A 149 -3.04 -10.90 -8.73
CA ALA A 149 -3.28 -11.42 -10.07
C ALA A 149 -4.53 -10.82 -10.71
N ARG A 150 -5.64 -10.71 -9.95
CA ARG A 150 -6.88 -10.07 -10.44
C ARG A 150 -6.71 -8.58 -10.75
N VAL A 151 -5.97 -7.85 -9.92
CA VAL A 151 -5.68 -6.43 -10.20
C VAL A 151 -4.77 -6.28 -11.42
N ARG A 152 -3.80 -7.19 -11.62
CA ARG A 152 -2.98 -7.19 -12.84
C ARG A 152 -3.79 -7.52 -14.09
N GLU A 153 -4.75 -8.44 -13.98
CA GLU A 153 -5.69 -8.74 -15.07
C GLU A 153 -6.52 -7.50 -15.41
N LEU A 154 -7.07 -6.80 -14.41
CA LEU A 154 -7.76 -5.53 -14.60
C LEU A 154 -6.89 -4.50 -15.33
N LEU A 155 -5.66 -4.28 -14.85
CA LEU A 155 -4.73 -3.30 -15.42
C LEU A 155 -4.20 -3.70 -16.80
N ALA A 156 -4.22 -4.99 -17.15
CA ALA A 156 -3.89 -5.46 -18.50
C ALA A 156 -5.01 -5.15 -19.50
N LEU A 157 -6.27 -5.18 -19.06
CA LEU A 157 -7.44 -4.82 -19.87
C LEU A 157 -7.59 -3.30 -19.98
N GLU A 158 -7.47 -2.60 -18.86
CA GLU A 158 -7.72 -1.17 -18.70
C GLU A 158 -6.60 -0.55 -17.85
N PRO A 159 -5.48 -0.11 -18.45
CA PRO A 159 -4.30 0.36 -17.72
C PRO A 159 -4.54 1.57 -16.79
N ASP A 160 -5.60 2.34 -17.04
CA ASP A 160 -6.02 3.49 -16.24
C ASP A 160 -7.28 3.20 -15.40
N ALA A 161 -7.62 1.93 -15.16
CA ALA A 161 -8.82 1.53 -14.44
C ALA A 161 -8.93 2.14 -13.04
N ILE A 162 -7.85 2.07 -12.25
CA ILE A 162 -7.86 2.52 -10.85
C ILE A 162 -8.18 4.01 -10.72
N PRO A 163 -7.48 4.96 -11.39
CA PRO A 163 -7.82 6.37 -11.31
C PRO A 163 -9.23 6.66 -11.84
N ARG A 164 -9.71 5.96 -12.88
CA ARG A 164 -11.09 6.12 -13.39
C ARG A 164 -12.15 5.65 -12.39
N LEU A 165 -11.95 4.48 -11.77
CA LEU A 165 -12.83 3.98 -10.70
C LEU A 165 -12.90 4.96 -9.54
N ARG A 166 -11.74 5.44 -9.08
CA ARG A 166 -11.66 6.36 -7.95
C ARG A 166 -12.19 7.76 -8.24
N ALA A 167 -12.27 8.16 -9.52
CA ALA A 167 -12.96 9.38 -9.92
C ALA A 167 -14.50 9.25 -9.78
N VAL A 168 -15.04 8.03 -9.81
CA VAL A 168 -16.46 7.74 -9.61
C VAL A 168 -16.78 7.51 -8.12
N GLU A 169 -15.99 6.65 -7.45
CA GLU A 169 -16.10 6.34 -6.03
C GLU A 169 -14.68 6.16 -5.44
N PRO A 170 -14.16 7.13 -4.67
CA PRO A 170 -12.80 7.05 -4.14
C PRO A 170 -12.54 5.89 -3.18
N ALA A 171 -13.55 5.45 -2.43
CA ALA A 171 -13.42 4.41 -1.41
C ALA A 171 -13.68 3.03 -2.01
N PHE A 172 -12.65 2.18 -2.03
CA PHE A 172 -12.72 0.84 -2.63
C PHE A 172 -13.86 0.00 -2.06
N ASN A 173 -14.08 0.07 -0.74
CA ASN A 173 -15.13 -0.68 -0.06
C ASN A 173 -16.57 -0.18 -0.33
N GLN A 174 -16.73 0.97 -1.02
CA GLN A 174 -18.01 1.49 -1.49
C GLN A 174 -18.20 1.29 -3.00
N MET A 175 -17.19 0.78 -3.71
CA MET A 175 -17.32 0.49 -5.13
C MET A 175 -18.33 -0.62 -5.37
N THR A 176 -19.07 -0.50 -6.46
CA THR A 176 -20.04 -1.50 -6.93
C THR A 176 -19.82 -1.78 -8.41
N ALA A 177 -20.54 -2.74 -8.99
CA ALA A 177 -20.49 -2.97 -10.43
C ALA A 177 -20.88 -1.71 -11.24
N ASP A 178 -21.80 -0.88 -10.71
CA ASP A 178 -22.16 0.41 -11.31
C ASP A 178 -20.97 1.38 -11.36
N THR A 179 -20.07 1.34 -10.37
CA THR A 179 -18.82 2.12 -10.39
C THR A 179 -17.99 1.79 -11.62
N PHE A 180 -17.87 0.50 -11.99
CA PHE A 180 -17.13 0.07 -13.18
C PHE A 180 -17.82 0.52 -14.48
N THR A 181 -19.15 0.40 -14.54
CA THR A 181 -19.93 0.87 -15.69
C THR A 181 -19.82 2.38 -15.88
N ARG A 182 -19.97 3.17 -14.82
CA ARG A 182 -19.85 4.63 -14.84
C ARG A 182 -18.42 5.11 -15.09
N ALA A 183 -17.43 4.33 -14.68
CA ALA A 183 -16.03 4.56 -15.04
C ALA A 183 -15.75 4.24 -16.52
N GLY A 184 -16.69 3.59 -17.22
CA GLY A 184 -16.61 3.23 -18.64
C GLY A 184 -15.67 2.06 -18.93
N LEU A 185 -15.42 1.19 -17.95
CA LEU A 185 -14.45 0.10 -18.09
C LEU A 185 -15.05 -1.09 -18.82
N ASN A 186 -14.30 -1.67 -19.76
CA ASN A 186 -14.68 -2.90 -20.46
C ASN A 186 -14.05 -4.12 -19.78
N VAL A 187 -14.62 -4.52 -18.64
CA VAL A 187 -14.08 -5.60 -17.80
C VAL A 187 -15.11 -6.73 -17.69
N PRO A 188 -14.71 -8.02 -17.82
CA PRO A 188 -15.63 -9.13 -17.66
C PRO A 188 -16.37 -9.09 -16.31
N PRO A 189 -17.71 -9.31 -16.27
CA PRO A 189 -18.48 -9.25 -15.02
C PRO A 189 -17.93 -10.15 -13.91
N ALA A 190 -17.45 -11.35 -14.25
CA ALA A 190 -16.85 -12.27 -13.28
C ALA A 190 -15.58 -11.72 -12.62
N LEU A 191 -14.79 -10.91 -13.33
CA LEU A 191 -13.61 -10.25 -12.76
C LEU A 191 -14.05 -9.09 -11.85
N VAL A 192 -15.07 -8.31 -12.26
CA VAL A 192 -15.64 -7.24 -11.44
C VAL A 192 -16.17 -7.81 -10.10
N ASP A 193 -16.97 -8.87 -10.14
CA ASP A 193 -17.52 -9.51 -8.95
C ASP A 193 -16.41 -9.98 -8.00
N ALA A 194 -15.34 -10.57 -8.55
CA ALA A 194 -14.23 -11.05 -7.75
C ALA A 194 -13.35 -9.94 -7.18
N LEU A 195 -13.21 -8.81 -7.88
CA LEU A 195 -12.50 -7.62 -7.40
C LEU A 195 -13.27 -6.91 -6.27
N LEU A 196 -14.60 -6.92 -6.35
CA LEU A 196 -15.48 -6.30 -5.36
C LEU A 196 -15.79 -7.20 -4.15
N ALA A 197 -15.46 -8.50 -4.23
CA ALA A 197 -15.62 -9.42 -3.12
C ALA A 197 -14.84 -8.96 -1.88
N SER A 198 -15.35 -9.30 -0.69
CA SER A 198 -14.62 -9.07 0.55
C SER A 198 -13.32 -9.86 0.57
N PHE A 199 -12.23 -9.22 0.99
CA PHE A 199 -10.96 -9.93 1.13
C PHE A 199 -11.04 -10.92 2.32
N PRO A 200 -10.58 -12.17 2.17
CA PRO A 200 -10.66 -13.16 3.23
C PRO A 200 -9.89 -12.74 4.49
N LYS A 201 -10.55 -12.83 5.65
CA LYS A 201 -9.89 -12.70 6.96
C LYS A 201 -8.95 -13.87 7.20
N ASP A 202 -7.89 -13.63 7.99
CA ASP A 202 -7.05 -14.68 8.56
C ASP A 202 -7.76 -15.44 9.68
#